data_AF-A0A3M1JCD0-F1
#
_entry.id   AF-A0A3M1JCD0-F1
#
_cell.length_a   1.000
_cell.length_b   1.000
_cell.length_c   1.000
_cell.angle_alpha   90.00
_cell.angle_beta   90.00
_cell.angle_gamma   90.00
#
_symmetry.space_group_name_H-M   'P 1'
#
loop_
_entity.id
_entity.type
_entity.pdbx_description
1 polymer ?
#
loop_
_entity_poly.entity_id
_entity_poly.type
_entity_poly.pdbx_seq_one_letter_code
_entity_poly.pdbx_strand_id
1 'polypeptide(L)'
;MEFQTTFALILLAATLLVMASQKLRADLVALLVMLTLVVTGIVPPADAFAAFGQPVIIIVAGIYVIGAALFETGVATMIANQIVRYGGKGETTLMLIIMLAAALLTSVLGGLLVVALLMPAALRVARQTGIAPSRLLLPLATTATVGNQLTLIGTPSNILVSDILAAAGHDSLGVFTLTPFGVASVAIVMVWYLLPGRRLLGKKISTQMARPSLDEVEQDYRLDHVLFRLRVRTGSDLEGRPLHTSDLSSSFGLNLVAVRPKDGKLRPATPDWLLEQDDLLIVAGDAGQVLQAANIHHLEFKGHVHLNAFNRLEQETLRLAEVIVPIRSALIGKTLAQLDFRGRYGLNILAVQRGKKVLQTNLPELRLQAGDTLLVQGPIGRIRVVGKDLNLVFMTDLAPEPGELITRKAGTTLFILAAMLALVMPGILSLGTASFAAAIALVLTGCISLDRAYRSIDVKLIILIAGMLPLALALEQTGAAQWLADEILWVGQGAGAVGSLVVLYLVAAVITQVISNSVVAALLMPVALSLASALSVSPQPFAIAVAFAANAAYVTPWTDGDNLLVRRPGQYTTRDYVINGLPIFLLQLAVLVSMLLLLQW
;
A
#
# COMPACT_ATOMS: atom_id res chain seq x y z
N MET A 1 11.44 -45.12 10.41
CA MET A 1 11.89 -43.72 10.48
C MET A 1 12.98 -43.62 11.51
N GLU A 2 14.09 -42.97 11.16
CA GLU A 2 15.15 -42.66 12.13
C GLU A 2 14.68 -41.53 13.07
N PHE A 3 15.24 -41.48 14.28
CA PHE A 3 14.89 -40.47 15.28
C PHE A 3 15.03 -39.04 14.75
N GLN A 4 16.07 -38.79 13.94
CA GLN A 4 16.32 -37.49 13.32
C GLN A 4 15.23 -37.09 12.33
N THR A 5 14.76 -38.03 11.49
CA THR A 5 13.64 -37.81 10.56
C THR A 5 12.35 -37.46 11.31
N THR A 6 12.03 -38.23 12.36
CA THR A 6 10.82 -37.97 13.17
C THR A 6 10.90 -36.63 13.87
N PHE A 7 12.07 -36.27 14.42
CA PHE A 7 12.28 -34.97 15.04
C PHE A 7 12.11 -33.82 14.03
N ALA A 8 12.70 -33.93 12.84
CA ALA A 8 12.60 -32.91 11.80
C ALA A 8 11.14 -32.70 11.34
N LEU A 9 10.35 -33.77 11.18
CA LEU A 9 8.93 -33.67 10.85
C LEU A 9 8.10 -33.06 11.98
N ILE A 10 8.38 -33.41 13.25
CA ILE A 10 7.72 -32.79 14.40
C ILE A 10 8.04 -31.29 14.46
N LEU A 11 9.30 -30.92 14.23
CA LEU A 11 9.73 -29.52 14.22
C LEU A 11 9.07 -28.76 13.07
N LEU A 12 8.98 -29.36 11.88
CA LEU A 12 8.26 -28.80 10.74
C LEU A 12 6.78 -28.56 11.09
N ALA A 13 6.08 -29.58 11.60
CA ALA A 13 4.68 -29.47 11.98
C ALA A 13 4.47 -28.40 13.06
N ALA A 14 5.31 -28.37 14.09
CA ALA A 14 5.28 -27.35 15.14
C ALA A 14 5.50 -25.94 14.57
N THR A 15 6.46 -25.77 13.66
CA THR A 15 6.74 -24.51 12.96
C THR A 15 5.51 -24.03 12.19
N LEU A 16 4.93 -24.91 11.37
CA LEU A 16 3.72 -24.60 10.58
C LEU A 16 2.55 -24.20 11.49
N LEU A 17 2.31 -24.93 12.59
CA LEU A 17 1.25 -24.64 13.55
C LEU A 17 1.44 -23.31 14.28
N VAL A 18 2.67 -23.01 14.73
CA VAL A 18 2.98 -21.76 15.42
C VAL A 18 2.83 -20.57 14.48
N MET A 19 3.34 -20.68 13.24
CA MET A 19 3.16 -19.64 12.22
C MET A 19 1.69 -19.45 11.86
N ALA A 20 0.95 -20.54 11.67
CA ALA A 20 -0.48 -20.51 11.38
C ALA A 20 -1.31 -19.86 12.51
N SER A 21 -0.86 -20.00 13.76
CA SER A 21 -1.53 -19.36 14.90
C SER A 21 -1.43 -17.83 14.90
N GLN A 22 -0.50 -17.26 14.13
CA GLN A 22 -0.19 -15.82 14.05
C GLN A 22 0.09 -15.15 15.43
N LYS A 23 0.32 -15.94 16.49
CA LYS A 23 0.63 -15.43 17.85
C LYS A 23 2.07 -14.92 17.97
N LEU A 24 2.98 -15.55 17.25
CA LEU A 24 4.39 -15.16 17.16
C LEU A 24 4.69 -14.67 15.76
N ARG A 25 5.59 -13.69 15.65
CA ARG A 25 6.03 -13.18 14.36
C ARG A 25 6.85 -14.24 13.63
N ALA A 26 6.65 -14.37 12.33
CA ALA A 26 7.31 -15.35 11.47
C ALA A 26 8.85 -15.31 11.58
N ASP A 27 9.45 -14.12 11.62
CA ASP A 27 10.89 -13.92 11.74
C ASP A 27 11.45 -14.45 13.07
N LEU A 28 10.70 -14.30 14.16
CA LEU A 28 11.07 -14.87 15.45
C LEU A 28 10.94 -16.40 15.45
N VAL A 29 9.89 -16.95 14.83
CA VAL A 29 9.73 -18.41 14.70
C VAL A 29 10.91 -19.01 13.94
N ALA A 30 11.34 -18.39 12.84
CA ALA A 30 12.49 -18.84 12.06
C ALA A 30 13.79 -18.87 12.89
N LEU A 31 14.03 -17.84 13.72
CA LEU A 31 15.18 -17.84 14.64
C LEU A 31 15.09 -18.94 15.71
N LEU A 32 13.90 -19.20 16.25
CA LEU A 32 13.70 -20.27 17.24
C LEU A 32 13.92 -21.65 16.62
N VAL A 33 13.48 -21.85 15.37
CA VAL A 33 13.72 -23.07 14.60
C VAL A 33 15.21 -23.28 14.36
N MET A 34 15.90 -22.26 13.85
CA MET A 34 17.36 -22.30 13.67
C MET A 34 18.08 -22.62 14.98
N LEU A 35 17.73 -21.94 16.07
CA LEU A 35 18.32 -22.19 17.39
C LEU A 35 18.06 -23.63 17.85
N THR A 36 16.84 -24.13 17.66
CA THR A 36 16.47 -25.51 18.02
C THR A 36 17.34 -26.52 17.26
N LEU A 37 17.50 -26.35 15.95
CA LEU A 37 18.32 -27.22 15.09
C LEU A 37 19.81 -27.21 15.48
N VAL A 38 20.33 -26.05 15.88
CA VAL A 38 21.71 -25.91 16.34
C VAL A 38 21.90 -26.56 17.71
N VAL A 39 20.98 -26.33 18.65
CA VAL A 39 21.05 -26.90 20.01
C VAL A 39 20.87 -28.42 20.00
N THR A 40 20.03 -28.96 19.12
CA THR A 40 19.85 -30.41 18.97
C THR A 40 20.99 -31.10 18.23
N GLY A 41 21.90 -30.33 17.62
CA GLY A 41 23.04 -30.85 16.86
C GLY A 41 22.67 -31.47 15.51
N ILE A 42 21.45 -31.24 15.02
CA ILE A 42 21.03 -31.71 13.69
C ILE A 42 21.73 -30.90 12.59
N VAL A 43 21.86 -29.59 12.80
CA VAL A 43 22.57 -28.70 11.88
C VAL A 43 23.77 -28.09 12.62
N PRO A 44 25.00 -28.24 12.11
CA PRO A 44 26.16 -27.57 12.67
C PRO A 44 25.97 -26.04 12.74
N PRO A 45 26.46 -25.36 13.80
CA PRO A 45 26.34 -23.89 13.90
C PRO A 45 26.92 -23.14 12.70
N ALA A 46 28.01 -23.65 12.12
CA ALA A 46 28.65 -23.05 10.95
C ALA A 46 27.71 -23.02 9.73
N ASP A 47 27.01 -24.14 9.46
CA ASP A 47 26.08 -24.26 8.35
C ASP A 47 24.82 -23.42 8.60
N ALA A 48 24.33 -23.41 9.85
CA ALA A 48 23.18 -22.60 10.23
C ALA A 48 23.46 -21.09 10.06
N PHE A 49 24.64 -20.61 10.45
CA PHE A 49 24.99 -19.20 10.32
C PHE A 49 25.44 -18.82 8.91
N ALA A 50 25.97 -19.76 8.12
CA ALA A 50 26.28 -19.54 6.71
C ALA A 50 25.04 -19.15 5.89
N ALA A 51 23.83 -19.53 6.34
CA ALA A 51 22.57 -19.12 5.73
C ALA A 51 22.41 -17.59 5.59
N PHE A 52 22.99 -16.79 6.49
CA PHE A 52 22.95 -15.31 6.40
C PHE A 52 23.86 -14.73 5.32
N GLY A 53 24.85 -15.52 4.85
CA GLY A 53 25.76 -15.14 3.77
C GLY A 53 25.29 -15.56 2.38
N GLN A 54 24.12 -16.21 2.27
CA GLN A 54 23.63 -16.72 0.99
C GLN A 54 23.28 -15.59 0.02
N PRO A 55 23.49 -15.77 -1.31
CA PRO A 55 23.22 -14.76 -2.32
C PRO A 55 21.80 -14.19 -2.25
N VAL A 56 20.81 -15.02 -1.91
CA VAL A 56 19.41 -14.60 -1.75
C VAL A 56 19.24 -13.42 -0.79
N ILE A 57 20.03 -13.33 0.28
CA ILE A 57 19.96 -12.24 1.27
C ILE A 57 20.37 -10.90 0.63
N ILE A 58 21.44 -10.92 -0.16
CA ILE A 58 21.95 -9.74 -0.88
C ILE A 58 20.96 -9.35 -1.98
N ILE A 59 20.43 -10.33 -2.71
CA ILE A 59 19.43 -10.09 -3.77
C ILE A 59 18.21 -9.38 -3.21
N VAL A 60 17.65 -9.90 -2.11
CA VAL A 60 16.45 -9.33 -1.48
C VAL A 60 16.72 -7.89 -1.03
N ALA A 61 17.84 -7.63 -0.35
CA ALA A 61 18.22 -6.28 0.06
C ALA A 61 18.36 -5.32 -1.14
N GLY A 62 19.02 -5.75 -2.21
CA GLY A 62 19.19 -4.96 -3.43
C GLY A 62 17.86 -4.61 -4.09
N ILE A 63 16.94 -5.57 -4.19
CA ILE A 63 15.60 -5.37 -4.78
C ILE A 63 14.77 -4.39 -3.94
N TYR A 64 14.85 -4.44 -2.60
CA TYR A 64 14.17 -3.45 -1.76
C TYR A 64 14.67 -2.03 -2.01
N VAL A 65 15.98 -1.84 -2.16
CA VAL A 65 16.57 -0.53 -2.48
C VAL A 65 16.14 -0.07 -3.87
N ILE A 66 16.18 -0.95 -4.87
CA ILE A 66 15.71 -0.66 -6.24
C ILE A 66 14.23 -0.26 -6.21
N GLY A 67 13.41 -1.01 -5.48
CA GLY A 67 11.98 -0.74 -5.37
C GLY A 67 11.67 0.58 -4.67
N ALA A 68 12.41 0.91 -3.62
CA ALA A 68 12.33 2.21 -2.97
C ALA A 68 12.78 3.34 -3.90
N ALA A 69 13.84 3.15 -4.69
CA ALA A 69 14.28 4.15 -5.66
C ALA A 69 13.25 4.38 -6.78
N LEU A 70 12.57 3.34 -7.26
CA LEU A 70 11.45 3.47 -8.20
C LEU A 70 10.31 4.32 -7.63
N PHE A 71 10.08 4.20 -6.33
CA PHE A 71 9.11 5.03 -5.61
C PHE A 71 9.60 6.49 -5.45
N GLU A 72 10.82 6.70 -4.96
CA GLU A 72 11.43 8.03 -4.73
C GLU A 72 11.69 8.85 -5.99
N THR A 73 11.86 8.19 -7.14
CA THR A 73 12.09 8.88 -8.41
C THR A 73 10.79 9.14 -9.19
N GLY A 74 9.63 8.77 -8.62
CA GLY A 74 8.33 9.09 -9.18
C GLY A 74 7.92 8.22 -10.38
N VAL A 75 8.61 7.11 -10.67
CA VAL A 75 8.20 6.15 -11.73
C VAL A 75 6.83 5.57 -11.40
N ALA A 76 6.66 5.17 -10.15
CA ALA A 76 5.40 4.77 -9.55
C ALA A 76 4.27 5.80 -9.78
N THR A 77 4.55 7.08 -9.50
CA THR A 77 3.60 8.19 -9.65
C THR A 77 3.27 8.49 -11.11
N MET A 78 4.24 8.35 -12.02
CA MET A 78 4.01 8.51 -13.46
C MET A 78 2.97 7.50 -13.97
N ILE A 79 3.07 6.25 -13.53
CA ILE A 79 2.11 5.19 -13.87
C ILE A 79 0.74 5.49 -13.25
N ALA A 80 0.70 5.93 -11.98
CA ALA A 80 -0.54 6.33 -11.33
C ALA A 80 -1.26 7.51 -12.02
N ASN A 81 -0.51 8.52 -12.48
CA ASN A 81 -1.06 9.65 -13.22
C ASN A 81 -1.61 9.23 -14.59
N GLN A 82 -0.96 8.26 -15.23
CA GLN A 82 -1.47 7.68 -16.47
C GLN A 82 -2.80 6.95 -16.26
N ILE A 83 -2.96 6.23 -15.14
CA ILE A 83 -4.26 5.63 -14.75
C ILE A 83 -5.35 6.71 -14.67
N VAL A 84 -5.09 7.84 -14.02
CA VAL A 84 -6.07 8.93 -13.88
C VAL A 84 -6.42 9.54 -15.24
N ARG A 85 -5.41 9.80 -16.10
CA ARG A 85 -5.61 10.45 -17.41
C ARG A 85 -6.45 9.62 -18.37
N TYR A 86 -6.29 8.31 -18.38
CA TYR A 86 -6.98 7.41 -19.31
C TYR A 86 -8.18 6.67 -18.68
N GLY A 87 -8.29 6.68 -17.35
CA GLY A 87 -9.33 6.01 -16.58
C GLY A 87 -10.74 6.54 -16.78
N GLY A 88 -10.91 7.79 -17.23
CA GLY A 88 -12.21 8.40 -17.50
C GLY A 88 -12.95 7.84 -18.73
N LYS A 89 -12.31 6.96 -19.52
CA LYS A 89 -12.87 6.43 -20.78
C LYS A 89 -13.81 5.24 -20.60
N GLY A 90 -14.03 4.76 -19.37
CA GLY A 90 -14.97 3.68 -19.04
C GLY A 90 -14.42 2.68 -18.02
N GLU A 91 -15.32 1.94 -17.36
CA GLU A 91 -14.98 0.98 -16.29
C GLU A 91 -14.00 -0.11 -16.75
N THR A 92 -14.22 -0.70 -17.92
CA THR A 92 -13.35 -1.75 -18.47
C THR A 92 -11.93 -1.22 -18.73
N THR A 93 -11.82 -0.03 -19.31
CA THR A 93 -10.53 0.62 -19.59
C THR A 93 -9.79 0.92 -18.30
N LEU A 94 -10.47 1.46 -17.29
CA LEU A 94 -9.88 1.73 -15.98
C LEU A 94 -9.36 0.45 -15.32
N MET A 95 -10.18 -0.60 -15.30
CA MET A 95 -9.80 -1.87 -14.70
C MET A 95 -8.60 -2.49 -15.42
N LEU A 96 -8.59 -2.49 -16.76
CA LEU A 96 -7.44 -2.95 -17.56
C LEU A 96 -6.16 -2.20 -17.22
N ILE A 97 -6.20 -0.87 -17.16
CA ILE A 97 -5.01 -0.07 -16.87
C ILE A 97 -4.52 -0.34 -15.44
N ILE A 98 -5.42 -0.41 -14.46
CA ILE A 98 -5.05 -0.71 -13.06
C ILE A 98 -4.42 -2.10 -12.94
N MET A 99 -5.02 -3.12 -13.55
CA MET A 99 -4.51 -4.49 -13.51
C MET A 99 -3.17 -4.62 -14.23
N LEU A 100 -3.02 -4.02 -15.41
CA LEU A 100 -1.76 -4.03 -16.14
C LEU A 100 -0.65 -3.29 -15.39
N ALA A 101 -0.96 -2.11 -14.84
CA ALA A 101 -0.03 -1.35 -14.02
C ALA A 101 0.38 -2.13 -12.76
N ALA A 102 -0.58 -2.79 -12.10
CA ALA A 102 -0.32 -3.63 -10.95
C ALA A 102 0.64 -4.76 -11.32
N ALA A 103 0.30 -5.57 -12.33
CA ALA A 103 1.11 -6.70 -12.76
C ALA A 103 2.55 -6.30 -13.11
N LEU A 104 2.71 -5.25 -13.91
CA LEU A 104 4.04 -4.78 -14.34
C LEU A 104 4.85 -4.22 -13.18
N LEU A 105 4.24 -3.44 -12.28
CA LEU A 105 4.94 -2.92 -11.11
C LEU A 105 5.33 -4.05 -10.16
N THR A 106 4.45 -5.03 -9.93
CA THR A 106 4.74 -6.18 -9.05
C THR A 106 5.73 -7.17 -9.64
N SER A 107 6.01 -7.10 -10.94
CA SER A 107 7.09 -7.89 -11.54
C SER A 107 8.48 -7.51 -10.99
N VAL A 108 8.60 -6.39 -10.27
CA VAL A 108 9.85 -5.92 -9.66
C VAL A 108 9.64 -5.45 -8.20
N LEU A 109 8.47 -4.91 -7.88
CA LEU A 109 8.12 -4.40 -6.56
C LEU A 109 7.30 -5.42 -5.77
N GLY A 110 7.40 -5.43 -4.45
CA GLY A 110 6.50 -6.25 -3.62
C GLY A 110 5.03 -5.82 -3.74
N GLY A 111 4.11 -6.80 -3.80
CA GLY A 111 2.67 -6.59 -3.95
C GLY A 111 2.07 -5.55 -3.00
N LEU A 112 2.48 -5.56 -1.73
CA LEU A 112 2.03 -4.60 -0.71
C LEU A 112 2.30 -3.14 -1.12
N LEU A 113 3.50 -2.85 -1.64
CA LEU A 113 3.90 -1.50 -2.02
C LEU A 113 3.09 -1.02 -3.23
N VAL A 114 2.88 -1.90 -4.21
CA VAL A 114 2.12 -1.58 -5.42
C VAL A 114 0.66 -1.33 -5.10
N VAL A 115 0.04 -2.15 -4.27
CA VAL A 115 -1.35 -1.95 -3.85
C VAL A 115 -1.50 -0.67 -3.02
N ALA A 116 -0.59 -0.41 -2.08
CA ALA A 116 -0.59 0.84 -1.31
C ALA A 116 -0.44 2.09 -2.18
N LEU A 117 0.33 2.00 -3.27
CA LEU A 117 0.54 3.08 -4.24
C LEU A 117 -0.68 3.28 -5.16
N LEU A 118 -1.20 2.20 -5.73
CA LEU A 118 -2.24 2.27 -6.76
C LEU A 118 -3.63 2.42 -6.16
N MET A 119 -3.87 2.00 -4.92
CA MET A 119 -5.17 2.11 -4.27
C MET A 119 -5.68 3.56 -4.16
N PRO A 120 -4.91 4.55 -3.68
CA PRO A 120 -5.35 5.95 -3.66
C PRO A 120 -5.73 6.47 -5.06
N ALA A 121 -4.97 6.10 -6.09
CA ALA A 121 -5.26 6.47 -7.47
C ALA A 121 -6.55 5.80 -7.97
N ALA A 122 -6.70 4.51 -7.73
CA ALA A 122 -7.90 3.74 -8.08
C ALA A 122 -9.15 4.30 -7.39
N LEU A 123 -9.06 4.63 -6.10
CA LEU A 123 -10.14 5.25 -5.32
C LEU A 123 -10.49 6.66 -5.85
N ARG A 124 -9.49 7.46 -6.21
CA ARG A 124 -9.71 8.79 -6.79
C ARG A 124 -10.47 8.71 -8.11
N VAL A 125 -10.07 7.81 -9.01
CA VAL A 125 -10.77 7.64 -10.29
C VAL A 125 -12.16 7.06 -10.08
N ALA A 126 -12.32 6.04 -9.21
CA ALA A 126 -13.62 5.49 -8.84
C ALA A 126 -14.62 6.57 -8.41
N ARG A 127 -14.18 7.53 -7.59
CA ARG A 127 -15.01 8.67 -7.18
C ARG A 127 -15.38 9.59 -8.33
N GLN A 128 -14.42 9.92 -9.20
CA GLN A 128 -14.66 10.79 -10.36
C GLN A 128 -15.61 10.18 -11.39
N THR A 129 -15.58 8.85 -11.54
CA THR A 129 -16.38 8.12 -12.55
C THR A 129 -17.62 7.45 -11.97
N GLY A 130 -17.88 7.55 -10.67
CA GLY A 130 -19.01 6.89 -9.99
C GLY A 130 -18.91 5.35 -9.93
N ILE A 131 -17.72 4.77 -10.12
CA ILE A 131 -17.51 3.32 -10.07
C ILE A 131 -17.30 2.90 -8.60
N ALA A 132 -17.95 1.81 -8.17
CA ALA A 132 -17.77 1.30 -6.81
C ALA A 132 -16.32 0.81 -6.58
N PRO A 133 -15.63 1.22 -5.48
CA PRO A 133 -14.30 0.73 -5.13
C PRO A 133 -14.17 -0.79 -5.08
N SER A 134 -15.25 -1.47 -4.65
CA SER A 134 -15.38 -2.93 -4.60
C SER A 134 -15.17 -3.61 -5.96
N ARG A 135 -15.29 -2.88 -7.08
CA ARG A 135 -15.01 -3.43 -8.42
C ARG A 135 -13.57 -3.25 -8.88
N LEU A 136 -12.77 -2.41 -8.23
CA LEU A 136 -11.41 -2.09 -8.67
C LEU A 136 -10.35 -2.68 -7.74
N LEU A 137 -10.63 -2.75 -6.44
CA LEU A 137 -9.61 -3.03 -5.43
C LEU A 137 -9.22 -4.51 -5.32
N LEU A 138 -10.16 -5.46 -5.41
CA LEU A 138 -9.85 -6.89 -5.43
C LEU A 138 -9.14 -7.31 -6.73
N PRO A 139 -9.54 -6.84 -7.93
CA PRO A 139 -8.75 -7.06 -9.15
C PRO A 139 -7.34 -6.49 -9.03
N LEU A 140 -7.18 -5.29 -8.46
CA LEU A 140 -5.88 -4.69 -8.19
C LEU A 140 -5.01 -5.60 -7.30
N ALA A 141 -5.52 -6.03 -6.15
CA ALA A 141 -4.77 -6.88 -5.22
C ALA A 141 -4.43 -8.24 -5.83
N THR A 142 -5.42 -8.95 -6.40
CA THR A 142 -5.19 -10.28 -7.00
C THR A 142 -4.18 -10.20 -8.14
N THR A 143 -4.25 -9.15 -8.97
CA THR A 143 -3.30 -8.96 -10.08
C THR A 143 -1.92 -8.57 -9.59
N ALA A 144 -1.82 -7.81 -8.50
CA ALA A 144 -0.55 -7.50 -7.86
C ALA A 144 0.11 -8.78 -7.32
N THR A 145 -0.63 -9.65 -6.62
CA THR A 145 -0.10 -10.93 -6.13
C THR A 145 0.39 -11.81 -7.29
N VAL A 146 -0.42 -11.96 -8.34
CA VAL A 146 -0.11 -12.81 -9.50
C VAL A 146 0.98 -12.20 -10.38
N GLY A 147 1.11 -10.87 -10.43
CA GLY A 147 2.17 -10.19 -11.15
C GLY A 147 3.57 -10.49 -10.62
N ASN A 148 3.72 -10.89 -9.35
CA ASN A 148 4.98 -11.39 -8.80
C ASN A 148 5.47 -12.67 -9.51
N GLN A 149 4.59 -13.39 -10.22
CA GLN A 149 4.94 -14.58 -11.01
C GLN A 149 5.52 -14.25 -12.39
N LEU A 150 5.54 -12.98 -12.81
CA LEU A 150 6.06 -12.57 -14.12
C LEU A 150 7.58 -12.70 -14.22
N THR A 151 8.31 -12.50 -13.11
CA THR A 151 9.77 -12.58 -13.10
C THR A 151 10.26 -13.25 -11.83
N LEU A 152 11.52 -13.71 -11.86
CA LEU A 152 12.21 -14.18 -10.67
C LEU A 152 12.34 -13.09 -9.58
N ILE A 153 12.46 -11.83 -9.99
CA ILE A 153 12.72 -10.67 -9.12
C ILE A 153 11.46 -10.24 -8.36
N GLY A 154 10.27 -10.51 -8.91
CA GLY A 154 9.00 -9.99 -8.39
C GLY A 154 8.73 -10.37 -6.93
N THR A 155 9.24 -11.50 -6.45
CA THR A 155 9.06 -11.91 -5.05
C THR A 155 10.25 -12.71 -4.52
N PRO A 156 10.62 -12.51 -3.23
CA PRO A 156 11.66 -13.28 -2.56
C PRO A 156 11.45 -14.80 -2.59
N SER A 157 10.20 -15.28 -2.64
CA SER A 157 9.91 -16.72 -2.72
C SER A 157 10.44 -17.34 -4.02
N ASN A 158 10.32 -16.64 -5.15
CA ASN A 158 10.82 -17.12 -6.44
C ASN A 158 12.35 -17.20 -6.44
N ILE A 159 13.00 -16.20 -5.87
CA ILE A 159 14.46 -16.14 -5.74
C ILE A 159 14.96 -17.29 -4.88
N LEU A 160 14.28 -17.54 -3.76
CA LEU A 160 14.61 -18.65 -2.86
C LEU A 160 14.44 -20.02 -3.53
N VAL A 161 13.39 -20.21 -4.33
CA VAL A 161 13.22 -21.43 -5.14
C VAL A 161 14.42 -21.64 -6.06
N SER A 162 14.84 -20.59 -6.77
CA SER A 162 15.98 -20.65 -7.69
C SER A 162 17.31 -20.92 -6.96
N ASP A 163 17.50 -20.32 -5.79
CA ASP A 163 18.70 -20.48 -4.98
C ASP A 163 18.83 -21.90 -4.41
N ILE A 164 17.73 -22.48 -3.89
CA ILE A 164 17.72 -23.87 -3.41
C ILE A 164 17.94 -24.85 -4.58
N LEU A 165 17.35 -24.59 -5.74
CA LEU A 165 17.59 -25.38 -6.95
C LEU A 165 19.08 -25.35 -7.35
N ALA A 166 19.71 -24.17 -7.27
CA ALA A 166 21.13 -23.99 -7.54
C ALA A 166 22.04 -24.68 -6.52
N ALA A 167 21.70 -24.58 -5.23
CA ALA A 167 22.42 -25.23 -4.14
C ALA A 167 22.42 -26.76 -4.27
N ALA A 168 21.36 -27.33 -4.85
CA ALA A 168 21.26 -28.74 -5.17
C ALA A 168 22.05 -29.17 -6.44
N GLY A 169 22.79 -28.25 -7.07
CA GLY A 169 23.63 -28.54 -8.23
C GLY A 169 22.92 -28.45 -9.59
N HIS A 170 21.70 -27.90 -9.64
CA HIS A 170 20.97 -27.66 -10.88
C HIS A 170 21.13 -26.21 -11.38
N ASP A 171 20.82 -25.96 -12.65
CA ASP A 171 20.82 -24.60 -13.19
C ASP A 171 19.78 -23.73 -12.47
N SER A 172 20.21 -22.54 -12.04
CA SER A 172 19.31 -21.53 -11.48
C SER A 172 18.24 -21.14 -12.50
N LEU A 173 17.06 -20.78 -12.01
CA LEU A 173 16.02 -20.20 -12.87
C LEU A 173 16.50 -18.85 -13.41
N GLY A 174 16.38 -18.66 -14.72
CA GLY A 174 16.60 -17.37 -15.35
C GLY A 174 15.54 -16.35 -14.94
N VAL A 175 15.86 -15.06 -15.06
CA VAL A 175 14.96 -13.96 -14.65
C VAL A 175 13.60 -14.03 -15.34
N PHE A 176 13.57 -14.45 -16.60
CA PHE A 176 12.35 -14.59 -17.41
C PHE A 176 11.87 -16.03 -17.63
N THR A 177 12.47 -17.03 -16.95
CA THR A 177 12.01 -18.42 -17.06
C THR A 177 10.56 -18.57 -16.60
N LEU A 178 10.13 -17.78 -15.62
CA LEU A 178 8.75 -17.77 -15.11
C LEU A 178 7.78 -16.97 -16.00
N THR A 179 8.28 -16.11 -16.88
CA THR A 179 7.46 -15.12 -17.61
C THR A 179 6.36 -15.74 -18.47
N PRO A 180 6.58 -16.82 -19.24
CA PRO A 180 5.50 -17.43 -20.03
C PRO A 180 4.31 -17.86 -19.15
N PHE A 181 4.59 -18.51 -18.03
CA PHE A 181 3.60 -18.97 -17.06
C PHE A 181 2.95 -17.82 -16.30
N GLY A 182 3.74 -16.78 -15.96
CA GLY A 182 3.26 -15.58 -15.30
C GLY A 182 2.33 -14.76 -16.18
N VAL A 183 2.66 -14.61 -17.47
CA VAL A 183 1.81 -13.93 -18.46
C VAL A 183 0.48 -14.67 -18.62
N ALA A 184 0.51 -16.00 -18.71
CA ALA A 184 -0.71 -16.80 -18.74
C ALA A 184 -1.54 -16.60 -17.45
N SER A 185 -0.90 -16.57 -16.28
CA SER A 185 -1.57 -16.38 -14.99
C SER A 185 -2.19 -15.00 -14.85
N VAL A 186 -1.49 -13.94 -15.27
CA VAL A 186 -2.03 -12.57 -15.33
C VAL A 186 -3.18 -12.48 -16.32
N ALA A 187 -3.07 -13.12 -17.50
CA ALA A 187 -4.14 -13.14 -18.49
C ALA A 187 -5.41 -13.81 -17.96
N ILE A 188 -5.30 -14.92 -17.22
CA ILE A 188 -6.43 -15.59 -16.56
C ILE A 188 -7.12 -14.63 -15.58
N VAL A 189 -6.35 -13.93 -14.75
CA VAL A 189 -6.89 -12.96 -13.78
C VAL A 189 -7.58 -11.80 -14.49
N MET A 190 -6.96 -11.25 -15.54
CA MET A 190 -7.54 -10.18 -16.36
C MET A 190 -8.86 -10.61 -16.99
N VAL A 191 -8.90 -11.75 -17.68
CA VAL A 191 -10.12 -12.26 -18.30
C VAL A 191 -11.19 -12.56 -17.25
N TRP A 192 -10.82 -13.11 -16.09
CA TRP A 192 -11.76 -13.35 -15.00
C TRP A 192 -12.40 -12.06 -14.48
N TYR A 193 -11.62 -11.04 -14.16
CA TYR A 193 -12.23 -9.82 -13.65
C TYR A 193 -12.98 -9.03 -14.73
N LEU A 194 -12.61 -9.15 -16.00
CA LEU A 194 -13.30 -8.52 -17.14
C LEU A 194 -14.64 -9.17 -17.48
N LEU A 195 -14.77 -10.50 -17.37
CA LEU A 195 -16.00 -11.22 -17.71
C LEU A 195 -16.80 -11.62 -16.46
N PRO A 196 -16.50 -12.72 -15.72
CA PRO A 196 -17.43 -13.22 -14.70
C PRO A 196 -17.30 -12.42 -13.40
N GLY A 197 -16.06 -12.04 -13.02
CA GLY A 197 -15.74 -11.30 -11.80
C GLY A 197 -16.41 -9.92 -11.74
N ARG A 198 -16.60 -9.25 -12.89
CA ARG A 198 -17.32 -7.97 -12.98
C ARG A 198 -18.74 -8.05 -12.41
N ARG A 199 -19.42 -9.18 -12.60
CA ARG A 199 -20.78 -9.39 -12.09
C ARG A 199 -20.78 -9.80 -10.62
N LEU A 200 -19.78 -10.57 -10.19
CA LEU A 200 -19.65 -11.09 -8.82
C LEU A 200 -19.27 -10.00 -7.80
N LEU A 201 -18.46 -9.02 -8.20
CA LEU A 201 -18.03 -7.91 -7.35
C LEU A 201 -19.04 -6.75 -7.25
N GLY A 202 -20.21 -6.91 -7.87
CA GLY A 202 -21.28 -5.91 -7.89
C GLY A 202 -22.02 -5.78 -6.57
N LYS A 203 -21.41 -5.17 -5.55
CA LYS A 203 -22.13 -4.65 -4.37
C LYS A 203 -21.98 -3.14 -4.26
N LYS A 204 -23.13 -2.54 -3.92
CA LYS A 204 -23.50 -1.14 -3.68
C LYS A 204 -22.34 -0.15 -3.58
N ILE A 205 -22.54 1.04 -4.15
CA ILE A 205 -21.84 2.26 -3.77
C ILE A 205 -22.10 2.43 -2.27
N SER A 206 -21.18 1.95 -1.43
CA SER A 206 -21.20 2.32 -0.03
C SER A 206 -20.68 3.73 0.04
N THR A 207 -21.60 4.66 0.21
CA THR A 207 -21.35 6.04 0.61
C THR A 207 -20.57 6.11 1.93
N GLN A 208 -20.55 5.05 2.74
CA GLN A 208 -20.06 5.07 4.13
C GLN A 208 -18.56 4.89 4.34
N MET A 209 -17.74 4.63 3.30
CA MET A 209 -16.28 4.48 3.49
C MET A 209 -15.46 5.25 2.47
N ALA A 210 -16.00 6.38 2.01
CA ALA A 210 -15.11 7.47 1.67
C ALA A 210 -14.40 7.90 2.98
N ARG A 211 -13.26 8.59 2.87
CA ARG A 211 -12.99 9.66 3.86
C ARG A 211 -14.32 10.38 4.08
N PRO A 212 -14.72 10.82 5.29
CA PRO A 212 -15.92 11.63 5.37
C PRO A 212 -15.78 12.68 4.27
N SER A 213 -16.67 12.60 3.27
CA SER A 213 -16.62 13.60 2.20
C SER A 213 -16.74 14.93 2.92
N LEU A 214 -16.25 16.01 2.32
CA LEU A 214 -16.54 17.31 2.92
C LEU A 214 -18.03 17.42 3.21
N ASP A 215 -18.90 16.84 2.38
CA ASP A 215 -20.33 16.69 2.64
C ASP A 215 -20.70 15.94 3.96
N GLU A 216 -19.95 14.91 4.37
CA GLU A 216 -20.17 14.18 5.64
C GLU A 216 -19.55 14.92 6.85
N VAL A 217 -18.36 15.53 6.74
CA VAL A 217 -17.82 16.42 7.79
C VAL A 217 -18.69 17.69 7.92
N GLU A 218 -19.19 18.21 6.81
CA GLU A 218 -20.08 19.37 6.70
C GLU A 218 -21.48 19.06 7.22
N GLN A 219 -21.97 17.82 7.08
CA GLN A 219 -23.22 17.35 7.71
C GLN A 219 -23.06 17.04 9.21
N ASP A 220 -21.99 16.36 9.62
CA ASP A 220 -21.70 16.04 11.02
C ASP A 220 -21.40 17.30 11.84
N TYR A 221 -20.77 18.31 11.22
CA TYR A 221 -20.51 19.61 11.84
C TYR A 221 -21.54 20.70 11.45
N ARG A 222 -22.46 20.50 10.50
CA ARG A 222 -23.47 21.49 10.06
C ARG A 222 -22.90 22.84 9.55
N LEU A 223 -21.83 22.81 8.74
CA LEU A 223 -21.15 24.03 8.26
C LEU A 223 -21.99 24.89 7.29
N ASP A 224 -23.03 24.33 6.67
CA ASP A 224 -24.00 24.99 5.78
C ASP A 224 -24.63 26.26 6.39
N HIS A 225 -24.73 26.30 7.71
CA HIS A 225 -25.39 27.38 8.46
C HIS A 225 -24.42 28.48 8.93
N VAL A 226 -23.12 28.34 8.68
CA VAL A 226 -22.09 29.21 9.28
C VAL A 226 -21.36 30.03 8.21
N LEU A 227 -21.37 29.63 6.93
CA LEU A 227 -20.65 30.32 5.85
C LEU A 227 -21.54 31.18 4.96
N PHE A 228 -21.17 32.45 4.83
CA PHE A 228 -21.91 33.45 4.08
C PHE A 228 -21.03 34.19 3.08
N ARG A 229 -21.68 34.69 2.02
CA ARG A 229 -21.03 35.51 0.99
C ARG A 229 -21.43 36.96 1.17
N LEU A 230 -20.44 37.83 1.36
CA LEU A 230 -20.60 39.28 1.37
C LEU A 230 -19.85 39.87 0.19
N ARG A 231 -20.47 40.77 -0.58
CA ARG A 231 -19.79 41.52 -1.63
C ARG A 231 -19.58 42.95 -1.18
N VAL A 232 -18.35 43.46 -1.31
CA VAL A 232 -18.04 44.87 -1.05
C VAL A 232 -18.71 45.72 -2.14
N ARG A 233 -19.66 46.59 -1.75
CA ARG A 233 -20.35 47.50 -2.67
C ARG A 233 -19.69 48.88 -2.70
N THR A 234 -20.02 49.63 -3.74
CA THR A 234 -19.70 51.05 -3.85
C THR A 234 -20.24 51.81 -2.63
N GLY A 235 -19.36 52.47 -1.87
CA GLY A 235 -19.72 53.18 -0.64
C GLY A 235 -19.59 52.35 0.64
N SER A 236 -18.97 51.17 0.58
CA SER A 236 -18.53 50.46 1.78
C SER A 236 -17.37 51.20 2.44
N ASP A 237 -17.46 51.38 3.76
CA ASP A 237 -16.42 51.95 4.61
C ASP A 237 -15.17 51.06 4.75
N LEU A 238 -15.24 49.82 4.24
CA LEU A 238 -14.15 48.86 4.18
C LEU A 238 -13.31 48.96 2.89
N GLU A 239 -13.75 49.75 1.90
CA GLU A 239 -13.04 49.93 0.63
C GLU A 239 -11.67 50.61 0.86
N GLY A 240 -10.61 50.04 0.30
CA GLY A 240 -9.23 50.52 0.42
C GLY A 240 -8.59 50.28 1.78
N ARG A 241 -9.26 49.57 2.70
CA ARG A 241 -8.72 49.24 4.03
C ARG A 241 -8.14 47.82 4.07
N PRO A 242 -7.04 47.61 4.80
CA PRO A 242 -6.52 46.28 5.01
C PRO A 242 -7.40 45.50 5.99
N LEU A 243 -7.56 44.21 5.75
CA LEU A 243 -8.52 43.37 6.45
C LEU A 243 -8.36 43.36 7.98
N HIS A 244 -7.14 43.46 8.50
CA HIS A 244 -6.88 43.51 9.95
C HIS A 244 -7.42 44.78 10.64
N THR A 245 -7.63 45.86 9.88
CA THR A 245 -8.25 47.09 10.40
C THR A 245 -9.78 47.05 10.35
N SER A 246 -10.35 46.01 9.73
CA SER A 246 -11.80 45.80 9.75
C SER A 246 -12.24 45.27 11.12
N ASP A 247 -13.36 45.79 11.59
CA ASP A 247 -14.01 45.38 12.83
C ASP A 247 -14.92 44.15 12.64
N LEU A 248 -14.97 43.58 11.44
CA LEU A 248 -15.71 42.36 11.12
C LEU A 248 -15.36 41.20 12.07
N SER A 249 -14.08 41.04 12.40
CA SER A 249 -13.64 39.98 13.33
C SER A 249 -13.79 40.35 14.81
N SER A 250 -13.56 41.62 15.18
CA SER A 250 -13.52 42.04 16.59
C SER A 250 -14.88 42.42 17.15
N SER A 251 -15.72 43.10 16.37
CA SER A 251 -17.02 43.61 16.80
C SER A 251 -18.17 42.66 16.49
N PHE A 252 -18.08 41.94 15.35
CA PHE A 252 -19.14 41.05 14.89
C PHE A 252 -18.80 39.56 15.01
N GLY A 253 -17.58 39.23 15.47
CA GLY A 253 -17.12 37.85 15.63
C GLY A 253 -17.07 37.05 14.31
N LEU A 254 -16.99 37.74 13.16
CA LEU A 254 -16.98 37.11 11.84
C LEU A 254 -15.57 36.70 11.47
N ASN A 255 -15.39 35.42 11.14
CA ASN A 255 -14.11 34.91 10.69
C ASN A 255 -14.05 34.93 9.16
N LEU A 256 -13.23 35.80 8.58
CA LEU A 256 -12.98 35.76 7.13
C LEU A 256 -12.15 34.53 6.76
N VAL A 257 -12.76 33.68 5.93
CA VAL A 257 -12.19 32.44 5.41
C VAL A 257 -11.38 32.73 4.15
N ALA A 258 -11.96 33.48 3.21
CA ALA A 258 -11.34 33.73 1.92
C ALA A 258 -11.91 34.99 1.25
N VAL A 259 -11.13 35.55 0.32
CA VAL A 259 -11.51 36.69 -0.51
C VAL A 259 -11.36 36.29 -1.98
N ARG A 260 -12.34 36.66 -2.81
CA ARG A 260 -12.22 36.59 -4.27
C ARG A 260 -12.23 38.01 -4.84
N PRO A 261 -11.11 38.47 -5.42
CA PRO A 261 -11.09 39.72 -6.17
C PRO A 261 -12.04 39.68 -7.36
N LYS A 262 -12.50 40.86 -7.81
CA LYS A 262 -13.44 41.03 -8.94
C LYS A 262 -13.15 40.14 -10.15
N ASP A 263 -11.90 40.13 -10.62
CA ASP A 263 -11.42 39.32 -11.76
C ASP A 263 -10.41 38.24 -11.35
N GLY A 264 -10.46 37.82 -10.08
CA GLY A 264 -9.47 36.95 -9.47
C GLY A 264 -9.96 35.56 -9.11
N LYS A 265 -8.99 34.67 -8.88
CA LYS A 265 -9.25 33.42 -8.17
C LYS A 265 -9.45 33.69 -6.68
N LEU A 266 -10.22 32.82 -6.04
CA LEU A 266 -10.44 32.85 -4.61
C LEU A 266 -9.12 32.57 -3.88
N ARG A 267 -8.78 33.39 -2.88
CA ARG A 267 -7.53 33.30 -2.11
C ARG A 267 -7.80 33.29 -0.60
N PRO A 268 -6.92 32.68 0.21
CA PRO A 268 -7.01 32.78 1.67
C PRO A 268 -6.97 34.25 2.08
N ALA A 269 -7.85 34.64 3.00
CA ALA A 269 -7.91 36.00 3.51
C ALA A 269 -6.66 36.28 4.37
N THR A 270 -5.79 37.16 3.91
CA THR A 270 -4.59 37.60 4.66
C THR A 270 -4.86 38.90 5.42
N PRO A 271 -4.23 39.13 6.59
CA PRO A 271 -4.46 40.34 7.39
C PRO A 271 -4.16 41.64 6.63
N ASP A 272 -3.18 41.60 5.73
CA ASP A 272 -2.73 42.74 4.93
C ASP A 272 -3.52 42.91 3.62
N TRP A 273 -4.55 42.08 3.39
CA TRP A 273 -5.35 42.14 2.19
C TRP A 273 -6.15 43.45 2.14
N LEU A 274 -5.89 44.28 1.14
CA LEU A 274 -6.65 45.49 0.86
C LEU A 274 -7.98 45.11 0.19
N LEU A 275 -9.09 45.48 0.83
CA LEU A 275 -10.42 45.20 0.30
C LEU A 275 -10.76 46.18 -0.82
N GLU A 276 -11.05 45.65 -2.00
CA GLU A 276 -11.42 46.44 -3.17
C GLU A 276 -12.92 46.31 -3.51
N GLN A 277 -13.42 47.25 -4.30
CA GLN A 277 -14.80 47.22 -4.77
C GLN A 277 -15.08 45.92 -5.54
N ASP A 278 -16.26 45.32 -5.31
CA ASP A 278 -16.69 44.03 -5.85
C ASP A 278 -15.95 42.79 -5.32
N ASP A 279 -15.06 42.94 -4.34
CA ASP A 279 -14.49 41.79 -3.64
C ASP A 279 -15.59 40.94 -3.01
N LEU A 280 -15.52 39.63 -3.23
CA LEU A 280 -16.42 38.66 -2.60
C LEU A 280 -15.73 38.03 -1.39
N LEU A 281 -16.24 38.35 -0.21
CA LEU A 281 -15.79 37.83 1.07
C LEU A 281 -16.58 36.58 1.42
N ILE A 282 -15.86 35.53 1.81
CA ILE A 282 -16.43 34.35 2.44
C ILE A 282 -16.18 34.46 3.94
N VAL A 283 -17.26 34.63 4.70
CA VAL A 283 -17.23 34.81 6.16
C VAL A 283 -17.88 33.63 6.86
N ALA A 284 -17.29 33.19 7.97
CA ALA A 284 -17.85 32.24 8.90
C ALA A 284 -18.37 32.97 10.14
N GLY A 285 -19.63 32.80 10.53
CA GLY A 285 -20.18 33.45 11.72
C GLY A 285 -21.68 33.21 11.91
N ASP A 286 -22.26 33.86 12.91
CA ASP A 286 -23.71 33.82 13.15
C ASP A 286 -24.47 34.61 12.08
N ALA A 287 -25.60 34.08 11.58
CA ALA A 287 -26.37 34.71 10.52
C ALA A 287 -26.85 36.13 10.87
N GLY A 288 -27.21 36.36 12.14
CA GLY A 288 -27.63 37.67 12.64
C GLY A 288 -26.47 38.67 12.62
N GLN A 289 -25.28 38.24 13.08
CA GLN A 289 -24.07 39.07 13.05
C GLN A 289 -23.60 39.39 11.63
N VAL A 290 -23.70 38.43 10.71
CA VAL A 290 -23.36 38.64 9.30
C VAL A 290 -24.28 39.67 8.65
N LEU A 291 -25.59 39.58 8.90
CA LEU A 291 -26.55 40.54 8.36
C LEU A 291 -26.38 41.93 8.99
N GLN A 292 -26.05 41.99 10.28
CA GLN A 292 -25.78 43.25 10.98
C GLN A 292 -24.52 43.93 10.43
N ALA A 293 -23.42 43.18 10.27
CA ALA A 293 -22.19 43.68 9.66
C ALA A 293 -22.42 44.11 8.21
N ALA A 294 -23.23 43.37 7.45
CA ALA A 294 -23.56 43.73 6.08
C ALA A 294 -24.31 45.07 5.99
N ASN A 295 -25.24 45.32 6.92
CA ASN A 295 -25.99 46.58 6.97
C ASN A 295 -25.13 47.77 7.42
N ILE A 296 -24.25 47.58 8.42
CA ILE A 296 -23.41 48.66 8.96
C ILE A 296 -22.30 49.05 7.97
N HIS A 297 -21.64 48.07 7.35
CA HIS A 297 -20.51 48.30 6.44
C HIS A 297 -20.90 48.40 4.96
N HIS A 298 -22.20 48.55 4.69
CA HIS A 298 -22.76 48.60 3.33
C HIS A 298 -22.30 47.43 2.42
N LEU A 299 -22.18 46.22 2.97
CA LEU A 299 -21.87 45.02 2.21
C LEU A 299 -23.15 44.39 1.67
N GLU A 300 -23.07 43.76 0.49
CA GLU A 300 -24.19 43.01 -0.04
C GLU A 300 -24.16 41.56 0.41
N PHE A 301 -25.21 41.16 1.12
CA PHE A 301 -25.47 39.76 1.41
C PHE A 301 -25.86 39.00 0.13
N LYS A 302 -25.00 38.07 -0.31
CA LYS A 302 -25.24 37.21 -1.48
C LYS A 302 -25.76 35.82 -1.11
N GLY A 303 -26.13 35.60 0.15
CA GLY A 303 -26.65 34.32 0.64
C GLY A 303 -25.57 33.37 1.15
N HIS A 304 -25.99 32.13 1.43
CA HIS A 304 -25.13 31.05 1.87
C HIS A 304 -24.18 30.60 0.77
N VAL A 305 -23.01 30.08 1.16
CA VAL A 305 -22.10 29.42 0.23
C VAL A 305 -22.70 28.06 -0.15
N HIS A 306 -23.28 27.93 -1.34
CA HIS A 306 -23.71 26.61 -1.83
C HIS A 306 -22.52 25.69 -2.21
N LEU A 307 -22.63 24.43 -1.79
CA LEU A 307 -21.75 23.24 -1.87
C LEU A 307 -20.81 23.15 -3.08
N ASN A 308 -21.24 23.56 -4.28
CA ASN A 308 -20.44 23.41 -5.51
C ASN A 308 -19.30 24.44 -5.67
N ALA A 309 -19.35 25.57 -4.97
CA ALA A 309 -18.28 26.58 -5.03
C ALA A 309 -17.13 26.27 -4.05
N PHE A 310 -17.42 25.56 -2.96
CA PHE A 310 -16.43 25.15 -1.95
C PHE A 310 -15.54 23.97 -2.44
N ASN A 311 -16.07 23.12 -3.30
CA ASN A 311 -15.28 22.09 -3.98
C ASN A 311 -14.21 22.64 -4.95
N ARG A 312 -14.35 23.88 -5.46
CA ARG A 312 -13.28 24.55 -6.25
C ARG A 312 -12.20 25.20 -5.37
N LEU A 313 -12.54 25.47 -4.11
CA LEU A 313 -11.71 26.08 -3.08
C LEU A 313 -10.61 25.14 -2.59
N GLU A 314 -10.90 23.83 -2.55
CA GLU A 314 -9.99 22.78 -2.09
C GLU A 314 -9.00 22.30 -3.18
N GLN A 315 -9.32 22.55 -4.46
CA GLN A 315 -8.53 22.02 -5.58
C GLN A 315 -7.15 22.68 -5.76
N GLU A 316 -6.87 23.84 -5.14
CA GLU A 316 -5.62 24.57 -5.40
C GLU A 316 -4.84 25.09 -4.16
N THR A 317 -5.37 25.20 -2.91
CA THR A 317 -4.56 25.82 -1.82
C THR A 317 -4.89 25.54 -0.34
N LEU A 318 -6.13 25.23 0.06
CA LEU A 318 -6.51 25.08 1.48
C LEU A 318 -7.15 23.71 1.74
N ARG A 319 -6.75 23.00 2.82
CA ARG A 319 -7.33 21.71 3.25
C ARG A 319 -7.90 21.76 4.65
N LEU A 320 -8.87 20.89 4.90
CA LEU A 320 -9.44 20.62 6.23
C LEU A 320 -8.79 19.38 6.86
N ALA A 321 -8.60 19.41 8.17
CA ALA A 321 -8.09 18.30 8.95
C ALA A 321 -8.70 18.28 10.35
N GLU A 322 -9.12 17.10 10.80
CA GLU A 322 -9.52 16.86 12.19
C GLU A 322 -8.33 16.47 13.04
N VAL A 323 -8.21 17.11 14.18
CA VAL A 323 -7.01 17.05 15.01
C VAL A 323 -7.39 16.90 16.48
N ILE A 324 -7.06 15.77 17.10
CA ILE A 324 -7.31 15.53 18.53
C ILE A 324 -6.23 16.20 19.37
N VAL A 325 -6.65 16.83 20.46
CA VAL A 325 -5.81 17.33 21.55
C VAL A 325 -5.54 16.18 22.54
N PRO A 326 -4.32 15.58 22.57
CA PRO A 326 -4.03 14.49 23.50
C PRO A 326 -3.85 14.98 24.95
N ILE A 327 -3.92 14.06 25.90
CA ILE A 327 -3.85 14.29 27.36
C ILE A 327 -2.59 15.06 27.81
N ARG A 328 -1.49 15.01 27.03
CA ARG A 328 -0.22 15.72 27.32
C ARG A 328 -0.01 16.97 26.46
N SER A 329 -1.05 17.50 25.82
CA SER A 329 -0.92 18.66 24.93
C SER A 329 -0.71 19.97 25.71
N ALA A 330 0.22 20.80 25.24
CA ALA A 330 0.48 22.15 25.76
C ALA A 330 -0.66 23.16 25.49
N LEU A 331 -1.71 22.71 24.78
CA LEU A 331 -2.92 23.46 24.46
C LEU A 331 -3.98 23.37 25.56
N ILE A 332 -3.89 22.37 26.45
CA ILE A 332 -4.89 22.14 27.51
C ILE A 332 -4.95 23.34 28.45
N GLY A 333 -6.16 23.81 28.74
CA GLY A 333 -6.43 24.90 29.68
C GLY A 333 -6.31 26.31 29.11
N LYS A 334 -5.79 26.47 27.88
CA LYS A 334 -5.68 27.75 27.16
C LYS A 334 -6.91 28.00 26.30
N THR A 335 -7.27 29.27 26.10
CA THR A 335 -8.34 29.65 25.16
C THR A 335 -7.83 29.71 23.72
N LEU A 336 -8.71 29.50 22.73
CA LEU A 336 -8.31 29.63 21.33
C LEU A 336 -7.79 31.04 20.98
N ALA A 337 -8.33 32.09 21.61
CA ALA A 337 -7.82 33.45 21.48
C ALA A 337 -6.40 33.61 22.01
N GLN A 338 -6.06 33.00 23.15
CA GLN A 338 -4.70 33.03 23.72
C GLN A 338 -3.68 32.27 22.87
N LEU A 339 -4.16 31.26 22.14
CA LEU A 339 -3.31 30.42 21.30
C LEU A 339 -2.99 31.07 19.95
N ASP A 340 -3.83 32.01 19.50
CA ASP A 340 -3.74 32.72 18.23
C ASP A 340 -3.31 31.80 17.07
N PHE A 341 -4.11 30.75 16.84
CA PHE A 341 -3.77 29.73 15.83
C PHE A 341 -3.60 30.33 14.43
N ARG A 342 -4.34 31.39 14.12
CA ARG A 342 -4.27 32.07 12.84
C ARG A 342 -2.98 32.88 12.71
N GLY A 343 -2.67 33.76 13.66
CA GLY A 343 -1.47 34.59 13.59
C GLY A 343 -0.17 33.80 13.75
N ARG A 344 -0.16 32.81 14.65
CA ARG A 344 1.06 32.06 15.00
C ARG A 344 1.33 30.87 14.06
N TYR A 345 0.29 30.18 13.62
CA TYR A 345 0.43 28.93 12.87
C TYR A 345 -0.14 29.01 11.44
N GLY A 346 -0.85 30.08 11.08
CA GLY A 346 -1.49 30.24 9.77
C GLY A 346 -2.64 29.26 9.55
N LEU A 347 -3.27 28.78 10.65
CA LEU A 347 -4.34 27.80 10.63
C LEU A 347 -5.60 28.39 11.27
N ASN A 348 -6.75 28.14 10.64
CA ASN A 348 -8.05 28.53 11.15
C ASN A 348 -8.72 27.34 11.85
N ILE A 349 -9.31 27.57 13.01
CA ILE A 349 -10.15 26.57 13.68
C ILE A 349 -11.60 26.89 13.33
N LEU A 350 -12.28 25.94 12.70
CA LEU A 350 -13.66 26.10 12.26
C LEU A 350 -14.66 25.56 13.29
N ALA A 351 -14.28 24.52 14.02
CA ALA A 351 -15.12 23.92 15.04
C ALA A 351 -14.29 23.15 16.07
N VAL A 352 -14.87 22.95 17.26
CA VAL A 352 -14.32 22.08 18.30
C VAL A 352 -15.38 21.06 18.71
N GLN A 353 -15.09 19.78 18.55
CA GLN A 353 -15.94 18.71 19.03
C GLN A 353 -15.44 18.20 20.38
N ARG A 354 -16.34 18.21 21.38
CA ARG A 354 -16.11 17.65 22.71
C ARG A 354 -17.06 16.48 22.93
N GLY A 355 -16.54 15.26 22.82
CA GLY A 355 -17.35 14.04 22.84
C GLY A 355 -18.34 14.02 21.66
N LYS A 356 -19.65 14.11 21.95
CA LYS A 356 -20.72 14.15 20.93
C LYS A 356 -21.24 15.56 20.60
N LYS A 357 -20.72 16.60 21.26
CA LYS A 357 -21.17 17.98 21.05
C LYS A 357 -20.18 18.72 20.14
N VAL A 358 -20.68 19.30 19.05
CA VAL A 358 -19.92 20.19 18.18
C VAL A 358 -20.14 21.64 18.65
N LEU A 359 -19.06 22.32 19.01
CA LEU A 359 -19.04 23.70 19.45
C LEU A 359 -18.53 24.58 18.30
N GLN A 360 -19.33 25.56 17.90
CA GLN A 360 -19.05 26.45 16.75
C GLN A 360 -19.20 27.93 17.08
N THR A 361 -19.87 28.25 18.19
CA THR A 361 -20.06 29.61 18.69
C THR A 361 -19.06 29.92 19.80
N ASN A 362 -18.67 31.19 19.95
CA ASN A 362 -17.74 31.69 20.95
C ASN A 362 -16.40 30.92 21.01
N LEU A 363 -15.92 30.45 19.84
CA LEU A 363 -14.65 29.75 19.72
C LEU A 363 -13.46 30.49 20.36
N PRO A 364 -13.29 31.84 20.23
CA PRO A 364 -12.16 32.54 20.81
C PRO A 364 -12.03 32.37 22.33
N GLU A 365 -13.14 32.32 23.06
CA GLU A 365 -13.17 32.19 24.53
C GLU A 365 -13.11 30.73 25.01
N LEU A 366 -13.27 29.77 24.09
CA LEU A 366 -13.34 28.36 24.41
C LEU A 366 -11.98 27.84 24.92
N ARG A 367 -11.98 27.28 26.14
CA ARG A 367 -10.81 26.59 26.71
C ARG A 367 -10.73 25.15 26.23
N LEU A 368 -9.57 24.79 25.69
CA LEU A 368 -9.30 23.44 25.19
C LEU A 368 -9.09 22.43 26.32
N GLN A 369 -9.65 21.24 26.14
CA GLN A 369 -9.54 20.10 27.05
C GLN A 369 -8.90 18.91 26.34
N ALA A 370 -8.38 17.97 27.13
CA ALA A 370 -7.89 16.70 26.60
C ALA A 370 -9.06 15.92 25.96
N GLY A 371 -8.84 15.41 24.75
CA GLY A 371 -9.86 14.69 23.98
C GLY A 371 -10.77 15.57 23.13
N ASP A 372 -10.56 16.91 23.12
CA ASP A 372 -11.22 17.78 22.14
C ASP A 372 -10.67 17.47 20.73
N THR A 373 -11.57 17.39 19.76
CA THR A 373 -11.24 17.29 18.33
C THR A 373 -11.42 18.67 17.68
N LEU A 374 -10.36 19.19 17.09
CA LEU A 374 -10.34 20.48 16.40
C LEU A 374 -10.50 20.25 14.89
N LEU A 375 -11.45 20.94 14.29
CA LEU A 375 -11.54 21.03 12.83
C LEU A 375 -10.70 22.21 12.36
N VAL A 376 -9.59 21.92 11.71
CA VAL A 376 -8.57 22.90 11.32
C VAL A 376 -8.53 23.07 9.81
N GLN A 377 -8.44 24.31 9.34
CA GLN A 377 -8.31 24.67 7.93
C GLN A 377 -7.01 25.42 7.68
N GLY A 378 -6.29 25.05 6.62
CA GLY A 378 -5.09 25.77 6.20
C GLY A 378 -4.30 25.06 5.10
N PRO A 379 -3.13 25.60 4.71
CA PRO A 379 -2.24 24.94 3.78
C PRO A 379 -1.73 23.61 4.35
N ILE A 380 -1.74 22.53 3.55
CA ILE A 380 -1.38 21.18 4.04
C ILE A 380 0.01 21.11 4.68
N GLY A 381 0.98 21.85 4.13
CA GLY A 381 2.34 21.93 4.68
C GLY A 381 2.36 22.52 6.10
N ARG A 382 1.55 23.55 6.36
CA ARG A 382 1.44 24.18 7.69
C ARG A 382 0.69 23.29 8.67
N ILE A 383 -0.40 22.65 8.23
CA ILE A 383 -1.14 21.70 9.07
C ILE A 383 -0.19 20.58 9.57
N ARG A 384 0.61 20.00 8.67
CA ARG A 384 1.53 18.89 9.01
C ARG A 384 2.65 19.31 9.97
N VAL A 385 3.22 20.51 9.78
CA VAL A 385 4.27 21.05 10.67
C VAL A 385 3.71 21.32 12.06
N VAL A 386 2.58 22.03 12.13
CA VAL A 386 1.95 22.43 13.40
C VAL A 386 1.45 21.22 14.18
N GLY A 387 0.96 20.19 13.49
CA GLY A 387 0.57 18.95 14.15
C GLY A 387 1.73 18.21 14.80
N LYS A 388 2.94 18.26 14.22
CA LYS A 388 4.14 17.71 14.85
C LYS A 388 4.60 18.56 16.03
N ASP A 389 4.68 19.88 15.86
CA ASP A 389 5.17 20.80 16.90
C ASP A 389 4.28 20.82 18.15
N LEU A 390 2.96 20.67 17.97
CA LEU A 390 1.98 20.68 19.06
C LEU A 390 1.62 19.27 19.58
N ASN A 391 2.31 18.23 19.10
CA ASN A 391 2.01 16.82 19.39
C ASN A 391 0.53 16.47 19.21
N LEU A 392 -0.06 16.92 18.11
CA LEU A 392 -1.47 16.69 17.83
C LEU A 392 -1.66 15.37 17.07
N VAL A 393 -2.74 14.65 17.38
CA VAL A 393 -3.06 13.39 16.71
C VAL A 393 -4.08 13.67 15.61
N PHE A 394 -3.68 13.51 14.36
CA PHE A 394 -4.59 13.64 13.22
C PHE A 394 -5.58 12.48 13.19
N MET A 395 -6.88 12.77 13.25
CA MET A 395 -7.93 11.79 12.96
C MET A 395 -8.11 11.60 11.47
N THR A 396 -7.91 12.68 10.70
CA THR A 396 -7.87 12.62 9.25
C THR A 396 -6.49 12.17 8.81
N ASP A 397 -6.38 11.03 8.13
CA ASP A 397 -5.17 10.68 7.40
C ASP A 397 -4.90 11.78 6.38
N LEU A 398 -3.97 12.68 6.72
CA LEU A 398 -3.28 13.55 5.77
C LEU A 398 -2.44 12.62 4.90
N ALA A 399 -3.11 11.93 3.97
CA ALA A 399 -2.46 11.03 3.06
C ALA A 399 -1.22 11.75 2.49
N PRO A 400 -0.04 11.11 2.51
CA PRO A 400 1.10 11.60 1.77
C PRO A 400 0.60 11.93 0.36
N GLU A 401 0.89 13.14 -0.13
CA GLU A 401 0.73 13.43 -1.55
C GLU A 401 1.46 12.31 -2.31
N PRO A 402 0.79 11.56 -3.22
CA PRO A 402 1.50 10.70 -4.14
C PRO A 402 2.36 11.61 -5.03
N GLY A 403 3.66 11.78 -4.71
CA GLY A 403 4.58 12.60 -5.50
C GLY A 403 5.23 13.81 -4.82
N GLU A 404 5.28 13.92 -3.49
CA GLU A 404 6.02 15.04 -2.84
C GLU A 404 7.56 14.90 -2.89
N LEU A 405 8.10 13.92 -3.62
CA LEU A 405 9.51 13.85 -4.01
C LEU A 405 9.60 13.42 -5.49
N ILE A 406 9.19 14.29 -6.42
CA ILE A 406 9.57 14.11 -7.82
C ILE A 406 11.03 14.52 -7.96
N THR A 407 11.94 13.65 -7.56
CA THR A 407 13.30 13.70 -8.10
C THR A 407 13.15 13.41 -9.59
N ARG A 408 13.54 14.34 -10.48
CA ARG A 408 13.46 14.23 -11.96
C ARG A 408 14.32 13.10 -12.56
N LYS A 409 14.71 12.10 -11.75
CA LYS A 409 15.65 11.01 -12.02
C LYS A 409 14.98 9.69 -12.39
N ALA A 410 13.67 9.68 -12.69
CA ALA A 410 12.95 8.50 -13.18
C ALA A 410 13.68 7.80 -14.34
N GLY A 411 14.19 8.59 -15.30
CA GLY A 411 14.96 8.06 -16.43
C GLY A 411 16.26 7.38 -16.00
N THR A 412 16.97 7.94 -15.02
CA THR A 412 18.20 7.35 -14.46
C THR A 412 17.91 6.04 -13.73
N THR A 413 16.85 5.98 -12.93
CA THR A 413 16.44 4.74 -12.24
C THR A 413 16.07 3.65 -13.23
N LEU A 414 15.28 3.96 -14.26
CA LEU A 414 14.90 3.02 -15.32
C LEU A 414 16.12 2.55 -16.11
N PHE A 415 17.07 3.45 -16.39
CA PHE A 415 18.32 3.09 -17.06
C PHE A 415 19.17 2.13 -16.23
N ILE A 416 19.35 2.38 -14.92
CA ILE A 416 20.11 1.49 -14.03
C ILE A 416 19.43 0.11 -13.95
N LEU A 417 18.10 0.07 -13.84
CA LEU A 417 17.35 -1.18 -13.84
C LEU A 417 17.50 -1.94 -15.17
N ALA A 418 17.40 -1.24 -16.31
CA ALA A 418 17.60 -1.84 -17.62
C ALA A 418 19.03 -2.36 -17.81
N ALA A 419 20.04 -1.62 -17.33
CA ALA A 419 21.44 -2.03 -17.35
C ALA A 419 21.68 -3.26 -16.46
N MET A 420 21.09 -3.30 -15.26
CA MET A 420 21.12 -4.48 -14.39
C MET A 420 20.56 -5.71 -15.10
N LEU A 421 19.38 -5.60 -15.71
CA LEU A 421 18.77 -6.70 -16.46
C LEU A 421 19.63 -7.11 -17.66
N ALA A 422 20.18 -6.15 -18.42
CA ALA A 422 21.04 -6.44 -19.56
C ALA A 422 22.34 -7.18 -19.19
N LEU A 423 22.84 -7.02 -17.96
CA LEU A 423 24.00 -7.75 -17.44
C LEU A 423 23.63 -9.15 -16.91
N VAL A 424 22.44 -9.31 -16.33
CA VAL A 424 21.98 -10.59 -15.79
C VAL A 424 21.50 -11.55 -16.89
N MET A 425 20.81 -11.05 -17.92
CA MET A 425 20.26 -11.88 -19.00
C MET A 425 21.28 -12.79 -19.70
N PRO A 426 22.45 -12.29 -20.17
CA PRO A 426 23.49 -13.13 -20.76
C PRO A 426 24.32 -13.89 -19.72
N GLY A 427 24.04 -13.77 -18.42
CA GLY A 427 24.81 -14.41 -17.36
C GLY A 427 26.16 -13.76 -17.05
N ILE A 428 26.38 -12.50 -17.46
CA ILE A 428 27.65 -11.78 -17.20
C ILE A 428 27.84 -11.55 -15.69
N LEU A 429 26.76 -11.20 -14.99
CA LEU A 429 26.75 -11.05 -13.53
C LEU A 429 25.62 -11.89 -12.92
N SER A 430 25.89 -12.47 -11.75
CA SER A 430 24.84 -13.10 -10.93
C SER A 430 23.83 -12.06 -10.46
N LEU A 431 22.58 -12.47 -10.24
CA LEU A 431 21.51 -11.58 -9.78
C LEU A 431 21.88 -10.86 -8.48
N GLY A 432 22.61 -11.54 -7.56
CA GLY A 432 23.10 -10.94 -6.31
C GLY A 432 24.08 -9.80 -6.56
N THR A 433 25.08 -10.03 -7.42
CA THR A 433 26.08 -9.01 -7.75
C THR A 433 25.46 -7.84 -8.49
N ALA A 434 24.58 -8.12 -9.47
CA ALA A 434 23.94 -7.10 -10.28
C ALA A 434 22.97 -6.22 -9.47
N SER A 435 22.15 -6.83 -8.60
CA SER A 435 21.23 -6.09 -7.73
C SER A 435 21.96 -5.23 -6.69
N PHE A 436 23.07 -5.73 -6.13
CA PHE A 436 23.91 -4.95 -5.23
C PHE A 436 24.59 -3.77 -5.93
N ALA A 437 25.16 -3.99 -7.13
CA ALA A 437 25.75 -2.92 -7.93
C ALA A 437 24.71 -1.87 -8.33
N ALA A 438 23.50 -2.29 -8.70
CA ALA A 438 22.39 -1.38 -9.01
C ALA A 438 21.97 -0.56 -7.79
N ALA A 439 21.86 -1.18 -6.61
CA ALA A 439 21.55 -0.47 -5.37
C ALA A 439 22.59 0.61 -5.03
N ILE A 440 23.89 0.29 -5.16
CA ILE A 440 24.98 1.26 -4.99
C ILE A 440 24.88 2.38 -6.02
N ALA A 441 24.68 2.04 -7.30
CA ALA A 441 24.56 3.03 -8.37
C ALA A 441 23.39 4.00 -8.14
N LEU A 442 22.25 3.51 -7.63
CA LEU A 442 21.08 4.33 -7.29
C LEU A 442 21.37 5.30 -6.13
N VAL A 443 22.16 4.89 -5.15
CA VAL A 443 22.58 5.77 -4.04
C VAL A 443 23.60 6.80 -4.54
N LEU A 444 24.60 6.38 -5.31
CA LEU A 444 25.65 7.28 -5.83
C LEU A 444 25.11 8.32 -6.81
N THR A 445 24.15 7.93 -7.65
CA THR A 445 23.46 8.86 -8.56
C THR A 445 22.45 9.75 -7.83
N GLY A 446 22.21 9.53 -6.54
CA GLY A 446 21.27 10.28 -5.71
C GLY A 446 19.82 10.10 -6.16
N CYS A 447 19.46 8.92 -6.68
CA CYS A 447 18.07 8.52 -6.90
C CYS A 447 17.38 8.17 -5.58
N ILE A 448 18.14 7.70 -4.59
CA ILE A 448 17.68 7.43 -3.23
C ILE A 448 18.80 7.81 -2.23
N SER A 449 18.44 8.36 -1.06
CA SER A 449 19.42 8.62 -0.01
C SER A 449 19.82 7.33 0.70
N LEU A 450 21.03 7.28 1.25
CA LEU A 450 21.53 6.10 1.98
C LEU A 450 20.62 5.74 3.17
N ASP A 451 20.13 6.73 3.92
CA ASP A 451 19.18 6.51 5.02
C ASP A 451 17.88 5.86 4.55
N ARG A 452 17.36 6.28 3.40
CA ARG A 452 16.13 5.71 2.82
C ARG A 452 16.38 4.30 2.30
N ALA A 453 17.54 4.05 1.69
CA ALA A 453 17.95 2.73 1.25
C ALA A 453 18.03 1.74 2.44
N TYR A 454 18.63 2.13 3.57
CA TYR A 454 18.63 1.26 4.76
C TYR A 454 17.23 1.05 5.34
N ARG A 455 16.40 2.10 5.40
CA ARG A 455 15.03 2.00 5.90
C ARG A 455 14.10 1.20 4.99
N SER A 456 14.42 1.07 3.70
CA SER A 456 13.59 0.30 2.77
C SER A 456 13.81 -1.20 2.87
N ILE A 457 14.94 -1.64 3.42
CA ILE A 457 15.26 -3.07 3.55
C ILE A 457 14.37 -3.68 4.65
N ASP A 458 13.56 -4.68 4.28
CA ASP A 458 12.80 -5.45 5.26
C ASP A 458 13.70 -6.48 5.96
N VAL A 459 14.34 -6.05 7.04
CA VAL A 459 15.20 -6.90 7.87
C VAL A 459 14.46 -8.13 8.40
N LYS A 460 13.14 -8.03 8.63
CA LYS A 460 12.35 -9.16 9.14
C LYS A 460 12.27 -10.28 8.11
N LEU A 461 12.10 -9.93 6.84
CA LEU A 461 12.11 -10.90 5.75
C LEU A 461 13.49 -11.53 5.56
N ILE A 462 14.56 -10.75 5.66
CA ILE A 462 15.94 -11.27 5.62
C ILE A 462 16.16 -12.31 6.72
N ILE A 463 15.77 -11.97 7.96
CA ILE A 463 15.86 -12.88 9.11
C ILE A 463 15.00 -14.13 8.88
N LEU A 464 13.80 -13.97 8.31
CA LEU A 464 12.91 -15.07 8.00
C LEU A 464 13.55 -16.04 6.99
N ILE A 465 14.09 -15.54 5.88
CA ILE A 465 14.72 -16.38 4.84
C ILE A 465 15.94 -17.09 5.43
N ALA A 466 16.85 -16.34 6.04
CA ALA A 466 18.06 -16.92 6.65
C ALA A 466 17.73 -17.92 7.76
N GLY A 467 16.72 -17.63 8.58
CA GLY A 467 16.22 -18.48 9.67
C GLY A 467 15.64 -19.82 9.19
N MET A 468 15.03 -19.84 8.01
CA MET A 468 14.33 -21.01 7.47
C MET A 468 15.21 -21.91 6.60
N LEU A 469 16.29 -21.38 6.02
CA LEU A 469 17.25 -22.17 5.23
C LEU A 469 17.84 -23.36 6.01
N PRO A 470 18.25 -23.24 7.29
CA PRO A 470 18.70 -24.39 8.06
C PRO A 470 17.63 -25.47 8.26
N LEU A 471 16.35 -25.09 8.30
CA LEU A 471 15.28 -26.08 8.36
C LEU A 471 15.15 -26.83 7.03
N ALA A 472 15.30 -26.16 5.89
CA ALA A 472 15.35 -26.81 4.58
C ALA A 472 16.51 -27.83 4.51
N LEU A 473 17.70 -27.44 4.96
CA LEU A 473 18.87 -28.32 5.06
C LEU A 473 18.64 -29.51 6.00
N ALA A 474 18.02 -29.28 7.16
CA ALA A 474 17.69 -30.35 8.10
C ALA A 474 16.69 -31.35 7.50
N LEU A 475 15.68 -30.90 6.75
CA LEU A 475 14.72 -31.79 6.10
C LEU A 475 15.39 -32.69 5.06
N GLU A 476 16.37 -32.17 4.33
CA GLU A 476 17.15 -32.92 3.36
C GLU A 476 18.08 -33.94 4.05
N GLN A 477 18.92 -33.49 4.99
CA GLN A 477 19.93 -34.33 5.66
C GLN A 477 19.33 -35.48 6.47
N THR A 478 18.16 -35.26 7.10
CA THR A 478 17.47 -36.28 7.90
C THR A 478 16.60 -37.24 7.09
N GLY A 479 16.49 -37.05 5.76
CA GLY A 479 15.60 -37.81 4.89
C GLY A 479 14.10 -37.50 5.07
N ALA A 480 13.75 -36.46 5.82
CA ALA A 480 12.36 -36.07 6.03
C ALA A 480 11.70 -35.54 4.74
N ALA A 481 12.47 -34.85 3.90
CA ALA A 481 12.04 -34.44 2.56
C ALA A 481 11.70 -35.64 1.67
N GLN A 482 12.51 -36.69 1.71
CA GLN A 482 12.27 -37.93 0.98
C GLN A 482 11.00 -38.63 1.46
N TRP A 483 10.79 -38.71 2.78
CA TRP A 483 9.57 -39.30 3.34
C TRP A 483 8.32 -38.55 2.87
N LEU A 484 8.34 -37.19 2.88
CA LEU A 484 7.23 -36.39 2.36
C LEU A 484 7.02 -36.59 0.85
N ALA A 485 8.10 -36.75 0.09
CA ALA A 485 8.03 -37.04 -1.34
C ALA A 485 7.37 -38.40 -1.61
N ASP A 486 7.71 -39.43 -0.84
CA ASP A 486 7.13 -40.77 -0.97
C ASP A 486 5.61 -40.75 -0.69
N GLU A 487 5.17 -40.01 0.32
CA GLU A 487 3.73 -39.82 0.62
C GLU A 487 3.00 -39.08 -0.50
N ILE A 488 3.60 -38.01 -1.04
CA ILE A 488 3.04 -37.27 -2.18
C ILE A 488 2.96 -38.18 -3.42
N LEU A 489 3.99 -38.98 -3.67
CA LEU A 489 4.05 -39.92 -4.77
C LEU A 489 2.98 -41.00 -4.63
N TRP A 490 2.76 -41.53 -3.43
CA TRP A 490 1.71 -42.51 -3.16
C TRP A 490 0.32 -41.97 -3.46
N VAL A 491 0.03 -40.72 -3.10
CA VAL A 491 -1.23 -40.05 -3.45
C VAL A 491 -1.32 -39.76 -4.96
N GLY A 492 -0.20 -39.38 -5.58
CA GLY A 492 -0.10 -39.00 -7.00
C GLY A 492 0.03 -40.17 -7.98
N GLN A 493 0.21 -41.40 -7.51
CA GLN A 493 0.63 -42.57 -8.30
C GLN A 493 -0.26 -42.86 -9.53
N GLY A 494 -1.56 -42.53 -9.47
CA GLY A 494 -2.50 -42.76 -10.56
C GLY A 494 -2.21 -41.97 -11.84
N ALA A 495 -1.47 -40.85 -11.76
CA ALA A 495 -1.14 -39.98 -12.89
C ALA A 495 0.38 -39.73 -13.05
N GLY A 496 1.22 -40.54 -12.38
CA GLY A 496 2.68 -40.47 -12.47
C GLY A 496 3.27 -39.14 -12.01
N ALA A 497 4.24 -38.61 -12.76
CA ALA A 497 4.94 -37.37 -12.41
C ALA A 497 4.01 -36.15 -12.35
N VAL A 498 3.00 -36.11 -13.22
CA VAL A 498 1.99 -35.04 -13.29
C VAL A 498 1.09 -35.07 -12.06
N GLY A 499 0.66 -36.27 -11.63
CA GLY A 499 -0.13 -36.44 -10.42
C GLY A 499 0.62 -35.95 -9.18
N SER A 500 1.89 -36.32 -9.06
CA SER A 500 2.77 -35.90 -7.96
C SER A 500 2.98 -34.37 -7.95
N LEU A 501 3.16 -33.76 -9.12
CA LEU A 501 3.28 -32.30 -9.25
C LEU A 501 1.99 -31.59 -8.82
N VAL A 502 0.82 -32.09 -9.22
CA VAL A 502 -0.47 -31.51 -8.83
C VAL A 502 -0.67 -31.61 -7.31
N VAL A 503 -0.36 -32.75 -6.71
CA VAL A 503 -0.46 -32.92 -5.25
C VAL A 503 0.49 -31.96 -4.53
N LEU A 504 1.75 -31.86 -4.96
CA LEU A 504 2.72 -30.91 -4.40
C LEU A 504 2.21 -29.47 -4.50
N TYR A 505 1.70 -29.06 -5.67
CA TYR A 505 1.15 -27.73 -5.89
C TYR A 505 -0.04 -27.45 -4.97
N LEU A 506 -0.96 -28.40 -4.82
CA LEU A 506 -2.13 -28.25 -3.93
C LEU A 506 -1.72 -28.13 -2.47
N VAL A 507 -0.78 -28.95 -2.00
CA VAL A 507 -0.23 -28.87 -0.64
C VAL A 507 0.41 -27.50 -0.41
N ALA A 508 1.28 -27.07 -1.33
CA ALA A 508 1.92 -25.75 -1.27
C ALA A 508 0.90 -24.61 -1.25
N ALA A 509 -0.10 -24.66 -2.12
CA ALA A 509 -1.13 -23.64 -2.23
C ALA A 509 -2.02 -23.54 -1.00
N VAL A 510 -2.30 -24.65 -0.32
CA VAL A 510 -3.05 -24.68 0.94
C VAL A 510 -2.21 -24.07 2.07
N ILE A 511 -0.94 -24.47 2.19
CA ILE A 511 -0.05 -23.96 3.25
C ILE A 511 0.16 -22.44 3.09
N THR A 512 0.28 -21.94 1.86
CA THR A 512 0.50 -20.52 1.58
C THR A 512 -0.70 -19.63 1.95
N GLN A 513 -1.90 -20.19 2.16
CA GLN A 513 -3.07 -19.43 2.63
C GLN A 513 -2.98 -19.00 4.10
N VAL A 514 -1.96 -19.47 4.83
CA VAL A 514 -1.79 -19.14 6.24
C VAL A 514 -0.36 -18.72 6.57
N ILE A 515 0.61 -19.20 5.79
CA ILE A 515 2.04 -19.01 6.03
C ILE A 515 2.65 -18.18 4.89
N SER A 516 3.68 -17.40 5.21
CA SER A 516 4.37 -16.56 4.24
C SER A 516 4.95 -17.35 3.06
N ASN A 517 4.84 -16.79 1.87
CA ASN A 517 5.25 -17.37 0.59
C ASN A 517 6.71 -17.85 0.59
N SER A 518 7.63 -17.10 1.20
CA SER A 518 9.05 -17.48 1.30
C SER A 518 9.29 -18.73 2.14
N VAL A 519 8.51 -18.94 3.19
CA VAL A 519 8.61 -20.13 4.04
C VAL A 519 8.12 -21.37 3.27
N VAL A 520 7.00 -21.25 2.55
CA VAL A 520 6.48 -22.34 1.72
C VAL A 520 7.51 -22.78 0.68
N ALA A 521 8.15 -21.81 0.00
CA ALA A 521 9.24 -22.07 -0.93
C ALA A 521 10.41 -22.80 -0.26
N ALA A 522 10.88 -22.32 0.91
CA ALA A 522 11.99 -22.93 1.64
C ALA A 522 11.71 -24.39 2.01
N LEU A 523 10.50 -24.67 2.46
CA LEU A 523 10.14 -25.97 3.03
C LEU A 523 9.81 -27.02 1.99
N LEU A 524 9.20 -26.62 0.87
CA LEU A 524 8.72 -27.56 -0.15
C LEU A 524 9.71 -27.78 -1.28
N MET A 525 10.73 -26.94 -1.42
CA MET A 525 11.78 -27.17 -2.42
C MET A 525 12.58 -28.46 -2.20
N PRO A 526 13.04 -28.79 -0.98
CA PRO A 526 13.68 -30.09 -0.74
C PRO A 526 12.76 -31.27 -1.12
N VAL A 527 11.47 -31.17 -0.81
CA VAL A 527 10.47 -32.19 -1.17
C VAL A 527 10.29 -32.28 -2.69
N ALA A 528 10.27 -31.13 -3.38
CA ALA A 528 10.20 -31.04 -4.84
C ALA A 528 11.40 -31.70 -5.52
N LEU A 529 12.60 -31.50 -4.99
CA LEU A 529 13.84 -32.12 -5.48
C LEU A 529 13.84 -33.63 -5.24
N SER A 530 13.42 -34.08 -4.05
CA SER A 530 13.24 -35.52 -3.75
C SER A 530 12.23 -36.19 -4.69
N LEU A 531 11.10 -35.52 -4.98
CA LEU A 531 10.10 -36.02 -5.94
C LEU A 531 10.68 -36.16 -7.35
N ALA A 532 11.38 -35.14 -7.84
CA ALA A 532 12.00 -35.16 -9.16
C ALA A 532 13.05 -36.28 -9.27
N SER A 533 13.88 -36.44 -8.23
CA SER A 533 14.87 -37.52 -8.14
C SER A 533 14.21 -38.89 -8.11
N ALA A 534 13.15 -39.09 -7.31
CA ALA A 534 12.44 -40.36 -7.22
C ALA A 534 11.76 -40.76 -8.54
N LEU A 535 11.29 -39.78 -9.30
CA LEU A 535 10.66 -39.96 -10.61
C LEU A 535 11.66 -39.98 -11.77
N SER A 536 12.94 -39.70 -11.52
CA SER A 536 14.00 -39.58 -12.54
C SER A 536 13.65 -38.56 -13.64
N VAL A 537 13.05 -37.44 -13.27
CA VAL A 537 12.66 -36.33 -14.15
C VAL A 537 13.39 -35.05 -13.76
N SER A 538 13.36 -34.04 -14.64
CA SER A 538 13.90 -32.73 -14.34
C SER A 538 13.24 -32.11 -13.10
N PRO A 539 14.01 -31.46 -12.19
CA PRO A 539 13.45 -30.76 -11.03
C PRO A 539 12.84 -29.39 -11.39
N GLN A 540 13.13 -28.86 -12.58
CA GLN A 540 12.66 -27.52 -12.97
C GLN A 540 11.13 -27.38 -12.97
N PRO A 541 10.33 -28.33 -13.51
CA PRO A 541 8.87 -28.26 -13.43
C PRO A 541 8.34 -28.21 -11.99
N PHE A 542 8.93 -28.99 -11.08
CA PHE A 542 8.54 -28.99 -9.66
C PHE A 542 8.93 -27.68 -8.97
N ALA A 543 10.11 -27.13 -9.28
CA ALA A 543 10.53 -25.82 -8.78
C ALA A 543 9.58 -24.71 -9.23
N ILE A 544 9.20 -24.68 -10.51
CA ILE A 544 8.21 -23.73 -11.05
C ILE A 544 6.86 -23.93 -10.37
N ALA A 545 6.42 -25.17 -10.16
CA ALA A 545 5.16 -25.46 -9.46
C ALA A 545 5.18 -24.92 -8.02
N VAL A 546 6.27 -25.11 -7.26
CA VAL A 546 6.43 -24.55 -5.91
C VAL A 546 6.43 -23.01 -5.94
N ALA A 547 7.16 -22.40 -6.88
CA ALA A 547 7.18 -20.94 -7.02
C ALA A 547 5.78 -20.35 -7.29
N PHE A 548 5.00 -20.97 -8.18
CA PHE A 548 3.64 -20.52 -8.48
C PHE A 548 2.68 -20.78 -7.32
N ALA A 549 2.74 -21.97 -6.71
CA ALA A 549 1.88 -22.32 -5.58
C ALA A 549 2.14 -21.42 -4.37
N ALA A 550 3.40 -21.11 -4.07
CA ALA A 550 3.77 -20.19 -3.00
C ALA A 550 3.24 -18.76 -3.22
N ASN A 551 2.85 -18.39 -4.44
CA ASN A 551 2.26 -17.08 -4.75
C ASN A 551 0.74 -17.15 -4.99
N ALA A 552 0.08 -18.24 -4.59
CA ALA A 552 -1.36 -18.44 -4.74
C ALA A 552 -2.20 -17.91 -3.54
N ALA A 553 -1.63 -17.04 -2.70
CA ALA A 553 -2.23 -16.54 -1.46
C ALA A 553 -3.28 -15.42 -1.65
N TYR A 554 -4.15 -15.55 -2.66
CA TYR A 554 -5.23 -14.60 -2.97
C TYR A 554 -6.64 -15.19 -2.79
N VAL A 555 -6.76 -16.47 -2.40
CA VAL A 555 -8.05 -17.14 -2.11
C VAL A 555 -8.59 -16.74 -0.74
N THR A 556 -7.71 -16.35 0.18
CA THR A 556 -8.06 -15.88 1.52
C THR A 556 -7.41 -14.51 1.82
N PRO A 557 -8.01 -13.69 2.70
CA PRO A 557 -7.51 -12.34 2.95
C PRO A 557 -6.40 -12.27 4.01
N TRP A 558 -5.90 -13.39 4.53
CA TRP A 558 -5.18 -13.40 5.82
C TRP A 558 -3.66 -13.37 5.71
N THR A 559 -3.07 -13.99 4.70
CA THR A 559 -1.60 -14.09 4.55
C THR A 559 -1.01 -12.78 4.05
N ASP A 560 -1.48 -12.31 2.89
CA ASP A 560 -0.82 -11.21 2.21
C ASP A 560 -1.40 -9.87 2.65
N GLY A 561 -0.51 -8.97 3.07
CA GLY A 561 -0.90 -7.65 3.59
C GLY A 561 -1.60 -6.78 2.55
N ASP A 562 -1.37 -7.01 1.26
CA ASP A 562 -2.03 -6.32 0.16
C ASP A 562 -3.56 -6.62 0.12
N ASN A 563 -3.94 -7.87 0.36
CA ASN A 563 -5.33 -8.29 0.50
C ASN A 563 -5.99 -7.62 1.72
N LEU A 564 -5.27 -7.50 2.84
CA LEU A 564 -5.75 -6.79 4.02
C LEU A 564 -5.96 -5.30 3.78
N LEU A 565 -5.07 -4.66 3.02
CA LEU A 565 -5.19 -3.24 2.66
C LEU A 565 -6.48 -2.97 1.88
N VAL A 566 -6.81 -3.81 0.89
CA VAL A 566 -8.01 -3.59 0.05
C VAL A 566 -9.31 -4.03 0.72
N ARG A 567 -9.25 -4.90 1.73
CA ARG A 567 -10.44 -5.48 2.37
C ARG A 567 -11.38 -4.42 2.94
N ARG A 568 -10.83 -3.44 3.68
CA ARG A 568 -11.65 -2.38 4.30
C ARG A 568 -12.21 -1.41 3.25
N PRO A 569 -11.41 -0.78 2.37
CA PRO A 569 -11.96 0.19 1.41
C PRO A 569 -12.85 -0.46 0.34
N GLY A 570 -12.64 -1.74 0.03
CA GLY A 570 -13.48 -2.52 -0.89
C GLY A 570 -14.68 -3.22 -0.25
N GLN A 571 -14.79 -3.19 1.08
CA GLN A 571 -15.83 -3.87 1.87
C GLN A 571 -15.94 -5.38 1.61
N TYR A 572 -14.81 -6.03 1.32
CA TYR A 572 -14.79 -7.44 0.96
C TYR A 572 -14.96 -8.32 2.20
N THR A 573 -15.82 -9.33 2.06
CA THR A 573 -15.93 -10.44 2.99
C THR A 573 -15.01 -11.58 2.56
N THR A 574 -14.63 -12.48 3.47
CA THR A 574 -13.86 -13.69 3.13
C THR A 574 -14.52 -14.50 2.01
N ARG A 575 -15.85 -14.49 1.95
CA ARG A 575 -16.62 -15.13 0.87
C ARG A 575 -16.32 -14.53 -0.50
N ASP A 576 -16.11 -13.22 -0.60
CA ASP A 576 -15.81 -12.56 -1.87
C ASP A 576 -14.42 -12.98 -2.40
N TYR A 577 -13.44 -13.20 -1.51
CA TYR A 577 -12.13 -13.75 -1.87
C TYR A 577 -12.24 -15.19 -2.36
N VAL A 578 -12.96 -16.06 -1.64
CA VAL A 578 -13.08 -17.48 -2.03
C VAL A 578 -13.82 -17.62 -3.37
N ILE A 579 -14.92 -16.87 -3.56
CA ILE A 579 -15.73 -16.94 -4.79
C ILE A 579 -14.95 -16.51 -6.03
N ASN A 580 -14.07 -15.52 -5.91
CA ASN A 580 -13.27 -15.04 -7.05
C ASN A 580 -11.93 -15.76 -7.17
N GLY A 581 -11.25 -16.00 -6.05
CA GLY A 581 -9.92 -16.58 -6.00
C GLY A 581 -9.90 -18.07 -6.33
N LEU A 582 -10.86 -18.86 -5.84
CA LEU A 582 -10.84 -20.31 -6.07
C LEU A 582 -10.96 -20.69 -7.56
N PRO A 583 -11.85 -20.08 -8.37
CA PRO A 583 -11.88 -20.34 -9.81
C PRO A 583 -10.60 -19.91 -10.53
N ILE A 584 -10.05 -18.73 -10.19
CA ILE A 584 -8.78 -18.26 -10.76
C ILE A 584 -7.67 -19.27 -10.45
N PHE A 585 -7.59 -19.73 -9.20
CA PHE A 585 -6.65 -20.74 -8.75
C PHE A 585 -6.73 -22.05 -9.55
N LEU A 586 -7.95 -22.59 -9.72
CA LEU A 586 -8.14 -23.83 -10.48
C LEU A 586 -7.77 -23.67 -11.96
N LEU A 587 -8.10 -22.53 -12.57
CA LEU A 587 -7.71 -22.21 -13.94
C LEU A 587 -6.19 -22.07 -14.09
N GLN A 588 -5.54 -21.38 -13.15
CA GLN A 588 -4.08 -21.25 -13.14
C GLN A 588 -3.39 -22.59 -12.96
N LEU A 589 -3.88 -23.44 -12.04
CA LEU A 589 -3.37 -24.80 -11.88
C LEU A 589 -3.49 -25.60 -13.18
N ALA A 590 -4.67 -25.61 -13.81
CA ALA A 590 -4.90 -26.35 -15.04
C ALA A 590 -3.99 -25.86 -16.19
N VAL A 591 -3.85 -24.55 -16.36
CA VAL A 591 -2.99 -23.97 -17.41
C VAL A 591 -1.53 -24.20 -17.11
N LEU A 592 -1.08 -24.03 -15.86
CA LEU A 592 0.29 -24.30 -15.44
C LEU A 592 0.66 -25.76 -15.72
N VAL A 593 -0.16 -26.72 -15.29
CA VAL A 593 0.07 -28.15 -15.54
C VAL A 593 0.11 -28.42 -17.03
N SER A 594 -0.82 -27.85 -17.81
CA SER A 594 -0.85 -28.02 -19.27
C SER A 594 0.40 -27.46 -19.95
N MET A 595 0.93 -26.33 -19.49
CA MET A 595 2.16 -25.75 -20.03
C MET A 595 3.40 -26.52 -19.58
N LEU A 596 3.44 -27.02 -18.34
CA LEU A 596 4.53 -27.84 -17.83
C LEU A 596 4.60 -29.20 -18.52
N LEU A 597 3.46 -29.76 -18.95
CA LEU A 597 3.41 -30.96 -19.79
C LEU A 597 4.07 -30.77 -21.16
N LEU A 598 4.18 -29.53 -21.65
CA LEU A 598 4.85 -29.22 -22.92
C LEU A 598 6.36 -29.06 -22.76
N LEU A 599 6.86 -28.85 -21.54
CA LEU A 599 8.28 -28.95 -21.24
C LEU A 599 8.67 -30.43 -21.25
N GLN A 600 9.84 -30.76 -21.80
CA GLN A 600 10.36 -32.13 -21.71
C GLN A 600 10.70 -32.41 -20.25
N TRP A 601 10.07 -33.46 -19.68
CA TRP A 601 10.23 -33.90 -18.29
C TRP A 601 11.48 -34.75 -18.13
#